data_AF-A0A6C0LPR0-F1
#
_entry.id   AF-A0A6C0LPR0-F1
#
_cell.length_a   1.000
_cell.length_b   1.000
_cell.length_c   1.000
_cell.angle_alpha   90.00
_cell.angle_beta   90.00
_cell.angle_gamma   90.00
#
_symmetry.space_group_name_H-M   'P 1'
#
loop_
_entity.id
_entity.type
_entity.pdbx_description
1 polymer ?
#
loop_
_entity_poly.entity_id
_entity_poly.type
_entity_poly.pdbx_seq_one_letter_code
_entity_poly.pdbx_strand_id
1 'polypeptide(L)'
;MANPRFNEFGKNHHIEFYADLQKIQVQMSGNVRMSLFSNAEGTVYANDTAGNPIINRLLKYTMYTNPYFHKFDGNIPGALTIHFLDGTMYKKMDTEDPVNPVCWYSFLDLVPLAVKPLT
;
A
#
# COMPACT_ATOMS: atom_id res chain seq x y z
N MET A 1 18.13 23.08 25.76
CA MET A 1 16.83 22.46 25.39
C MET A 1 16.55 22.82 23.95
N ALA A 2 16.68 21.87 23.03
CA ALA A 2 16.21 21.99 21.66
C ALA A 2 15.49 20.69 21.37
N ASN A 3 14.16 20.74 21.22
CA ASN A 3 13.37 19.63 20.72
C ASN A 3 13.47 19.69 19.19
N PRO A 4 14.31 18.87 18.54
CA PRO A 4 14.46 18.92 17.11
C PRO A 4 13.33 18.08 16.52
N ARG A 5 12.24 18.76 16.21
CA ARG A 5 11.29 18.45 15.13
C ARG A 5 11.22 16.97 14.74
N PHE A 6 10.37 16.23 15.45
CA PHE A 6 9.71 15.03 14.90
C PHE A 6 8.81 15.34 13.68
N ASN A 7 8.73 16.60 13.24
CA ASN A 7 7.77 17.10 12.24
C ASN A 7 8.29 17.22 10.81
N GLU A 8 9.51 16.75 10.49
CA GLU A 8 10.04 16.79 9.11
C GLU A 8 10.37 15.40 8.53
N PHE A 9 10.04 14.32 9.24
CA PHE A 9 10.10 12.97 8.64
C PHE A 9 8.86 12.75 7.77
N GLY A 10 9.05 13.00 6.48
CA GLY A 10 8.33 12.35 5.38
C GLY A 10 6.82 12.34 5.52
N LYS A 11 6.16 13.35 4.96
CA LYS A 11 4.91 13.18 4.18
C LYS A 11 4.32 11.76 4.27
N ASN A 12 3.39 11.57 5.21
CA ASN A 12 2.72 10.32 5.62
C ASN A 12 1.87 9.65 4.50
N HIS A 13 2.36 9.58 3.26
CA HIS A 13 1.57 9.15 2.11
C HIS A 13 1.15 7.68 2.20
N HIS A 14 1.94 6.83 2.87
CA HIS A 14 1.54 5.44 3.16
C HIS A 14 0.38 5.35 4.16
N ILE A 15 0.21 6.36 5.03
CA ILE A 15 -0.92 6.44 5.96
C ILE A 15 -2.22 6.69 5.19
N GLU A 16 -2.18 7.55 4.16
CA GLU A 16 -3.34 7.81 3.28
C GLU A 16 -3.74 6.54 2.51
N PHE A 17 -2.78 5.82 1.92
CA PHE A 17 -3.01 4.51 1.31
C PHE A 17 -3.70 3.54 2.27
N TYR A 18 -3.17 3.43 3.50
CA TYR A 18 -3.69 2.50 4.49
C TYR A 18 -5.10 2.91 4.97
N ALA A 19 -5.34 4.21 5.14
CA ALA A 19 -6.65 4.75 5.49
C ALA A 19 -7.69 4.48 4.40
N ASP A 20 -7.34 4.65 3.13
CA ASP A 20 -8.25 4.37 2.02
C ASP A 20 -8.54 2.88 1.88
N LEU A 21 -7.52 2.03 2.03
CA LEU A 21 -7.70 0.58 2.07
C LEU A 21 -8.64 0.16 3.21
N GLN A 22 -8.49 0.73 4.41
CA GLN A 22 -9.38 0.44 5.53
C GLN A 22 -10.82 0.87 5.26
N LYS A 23 -11.04 2.06 4.68
CA LYS A 23 -12.40 2.51 4.29
C LYS A 23 -13.05 1.52 3.33
N ILE A 24 -12.30 1.09 2.32
CA ILE A 24 -12.74 0.10 1.33
C ILE A 24 -13.05 -1.22 2.01
N GLN A 25 -12.15 -1.77 2.83
CA GLN A 25 -12.38 -3.03 3.54
C GLN A 25 -13.60 -3.00 4.48
N VAL A 26 -13.93 -1.85 5.06
CA VAL A 26 -15.12 -1.68 5.91
C VAL A 26 -16.40 -1.55 5.07
N GLN A 27 -16.34 -0.85 3.94
CA GLN A 27 -17.48 -0.62 3.05
C GLN A 27 -17.79 -1.83 2.16
N MET A 28 -16.76 -2.61 1.83
CA MET A 28 -16.77 -3.67 0.86
C MET A 28 -16.55 -4.98 1.60
N SER A 29 -17.63 -5.69 1.88
CA SER A 29 -17.64 -7.01 2.54
C SER A 29 -17.01 -8.13 1.67
N GLY A 30 -16.03 -7.80 0.84
CA GLY A 30 -15.55 -8.60 -0.28
C GLY A 30 -14.03 -8.56 -0.48
N ASN A 31 -13.61 -9.17 -1.58
CA ASN A 31 -12.22 -9.28 -1.96
C ASN A 31 -11.75 -7.98 -2.64
N VAL A 32 -10.67 -7.37 -2.14
CA VAL A 32 -10.09 -6.17 -2.76
C VAL A 32 -9.12 -6.57 -3.86
N ARG A 33 -9.33 -6.06 -5.07
CA ARG A 33 -8.32 -6.07 -6.13
C ARG A 33 -7.68 -4.70 -6.26
N MET A 34 -6.41 -4.67 -6.63
CA MET A 34 -5.69 -3.41 -6.78
C MET A 34 -4.81 -3.36 -8.02
N SER A 35 -4.63 -2.15 -8.53
CA SER A 35 -3.59 -1.81 -9.49
C SER A 35 -2.65 -0.78 -8.86
N LEU A 36 -1.36 -0.88 -9.17
CA LEU A 36 -0.34 0.11 -8.78
C LEU A 36 0.33 0.69 -10.03
N PHE A 37 0.56 1.99 -10.01
CA PHE A 37 1.12 2.75 -11.13
C PHE A 37 2.34 3.56 -10.68
N SER A 38 3.37 3.59 -11.52
CA SER A 38 4.57 4.40 -11.27
C SER A 38 4.40 5.87 -11.66
N ASN A 39 3.24 6.24 -12.23
CA ASN A 39 2.92 7.60 -12.65
C ASN A 39 1.49 8.02 -12.31
N ALA A 40 1.26 9.34 -12.22
CA ALA A 40 -0.01 9.92 -11.80
C ALA A 40 -1.12 9.74 -12.84
N GLU A 41 -0.75 9.63 -14.11
CA GLU A 41 -1.69 9.44 -15.21
C GLU A 41 -2.30 8.04 -15.22
N GLY A 42 -1.77 7.10 -14.42
CA GLY A 42 -2.29 5.73 -14.34
C GLY A 42 -2.03 4.90 -15.61
N THR A 43 -0.96 5.21 -16.35
CA THR A 43 -0.65 4.57 -17.63
C THR A 43 0.54 3.61 -17.56
N VAL A 44 1.38 3.72 -16.54
CA VAL A 44 2.57 2.87 -16.35
C VAL A 44 2.42 2.10 -15.04
N TYR A 45 2.38 0.77 -15.11
CA TYR A 45 2.22 -0.09 -13.94
C TYR A 45 3.51 -0.24 -13.14
N ALA A 46 3.39 -0.29 -11.82
CA ALA A 46 4.45 -0.79 -10.95
C ALA A 46 4.56 -2.32 -11.07
N ASN A 47 5.75 -2.86 -10.84
CA ASN A 47 6.01 -4.29 -10.92
C ASN A 47 6.15 -4.92 -9.53
N ASP A 48 5.71 -6.16 -9.40
CA ASP A 48 5.94 -6.98 -8.21
C ASP A 48 7.39 -7.52 -8.16
N THR A 49 7.72 -8.25 -7.10
CA THR A 49 9.02 -8.89 -6.91
C THR A 49 9.39 -9.91 -7.99
N ALA A 50 8.44 -10.38 -8.79
CA ALA A 50 8.68 -11.27 -9.92
C ALA A 50 8.78 -10.52 -11.26
N GLY A 51 8.71 -9.18 -11.25
CA GLY A 51 8.76 -8.35 -12.44
C GLY A 51 7.43 -8.24 -13.19
N ASN A 52 6.33 -8.76 -12.64
CA ASN A 52 5.02 -8.70 -13.28
C ASN A 52 4.32 -7.39 -12.95
N PRO A 53 3.61 -6.78 -13.91
CA PRO A 53 2.82 -5.58 -13.65
C PRO A 53 1.71 -5.85 -12.64
N ILE A 54 1.51 -4.91 -11.73
CA ILE A 54 0.49 -4.96 -10.68
C ILE A 54 -0.79 -4.35 -11.25
N ILE A 55 -1.54 -5.18 -11.97
CA ILE A 55 -2.82 -4.83 -12.59
C ILE A 55 -3.94 -5.77 -12.09
N ASN A 56 -4.97 -5.19 -11.47
CA ASN A 56 -6.15 -5.91 -10.97
C ASN A 56 -5.82 -7.14 -10.11
N ARG A 57 -4.77 -7.04 -9.30
CA ARG A 57 -4.21 -8.12 -8.49
C ARG A 57 -5.01 -8.29 -7.21
N LEU A 58 -5.28 -9.53 -6.84
CA LEU A 58 -6.05 -9.83 -5.62
C LEU A 58 -5.17 -9.63 -4.39
N LEU A 59 -5.58 -8.68 -3.54
CA LEU A 59 -4.87 -8.34 -2.33
C LEU A 59 -5.06 -9.43 -1.27
N LYS A 60 -3.95 -9.87 -0.66
CA LYS A 60 -3.98 -10.81 0.48
C LYS A 60 -3.92 -10.04 1.80
N TYR A 61 -2.90 -9.20 1.96
CA TYR A 61 -2.74 -8.28 3.09
C TYR A 61 -1.70 -7.20 2.77
N THR A 62 -1.71 -6.13 3.57
CA THR A 62 -0.72 -5.06 3.52
C THR A 62 -0.07 -4.88 4.89
N MET A 63 1.16 -4.41 4.91
CA MET A 63 1.89 -4.05 6.12
C MET A 63 2.55 -2.70 5.92
N TYR A 64 2.40 -1.81 6.89
CA TYR A 64 3.13 -0.55 6.93
C TYR A 64 3.90 -0.45 8.25
N THR A 65 5.19 -0.14 8.16
CA THR A 65 6.02 0.17 9.32
C THR A 65 6.31 1.65 9.30
N ASN A 66 5.96 2.36 10.38
CA ASN A 66 6.32 3.77 10.52
C ASN A 66 7.84 3.95 10.60
N PRO A 67 8.40 5.06 10.11
CA PRO A 67 9.79 5.40 10.36
C PRO A 67 10.03 5.50 11.88
N TYR A 68 11.18 4.98 12.34
CA TYR A 68 11.54 5.01 13.75
C TYR A 68 13.06 5.06 13.93
N PHE A 69 13.49 5.51 15.11
CA PHE A 69 14.89 5.48 15.49
C PHE A 69 15.23 4.19 16.22
N HIS A 70 16.22 3.45 15.73
CA HIS A 70 16.81 2.32 16.41
C HIS A 70 18.19 2.70 16.97
N LYS A 71 18.44 2.38 18.25
CA LYS A 71 19.67 2.81 18.95
C LYS A 71 20.98 2.31 18.33
N PHE A 72 20.94 1.21 17.58
CA PHE A 72 22.12 0.63 16.92
C PHE A 72 22.20 0.97 15.43
N ASP A 73 21.05 1.08 14.77
CA ASP A 73 20.97 1.22 13.31
C ASP A 73 20.63 2.65 12.86
N GLY A 74 20.40 3.56 13.81
CA GLY A 74 20.04 4.95 13.54
C GLY A 74 18.60 5.09 13.04
N ASN A 75 18.39 6.02 12.10
CA ASN A 75 17.07 6.24 11.52
C ASN A 75 16.71 5.11 10.57
N ILE A 76 15.66 4.34 10.91
CA ILE A 76 15.07 3.33 10.04
C ILE A 76 13.88 3.96 9.31
N PRO A 77 13.89 3.99 7.96
CA PRO A 77 12.77 4.51 7.20
C PRO A 77 11.56 3.60 7.30
N GLY A 78 10.38 4.20 7.13
CA GLY A 78 9.16 3.43 7.01
C GLY A 78 9.15 2.60 5.72
N ALA A 79 8.26 1.62 5.70
CA ALA A 79 8.14 0.70 4.58
C ALA A 79 6.70 0.23 4.41
N LEU A 80 6.20 0.31 3.17
CA LEU A 80 4.97 -0.34 2.75
C LEU A 80 5.31 -1.64 2.04
N THR A 81 4.68 -2.72 2.49
CA THR A 81 4.72 -4.02 1.83
C THR A 81 3.30 -4.48 1.52
N ILE A 82 3.07 -4.91 0.29
CA ILE A 82 1.79 -5.42 -0.21
C ILE A 82 2.00 -6.85 -0.63
N HIS A 83 1.18 -7.76 -0.11
CA HIS A 83 1.19 -9.17 -0.50
C HIS A 83 -0.04 -9.51 -1.31
N PHE A 84 0.18 -10.16 -2.45
CA PHE A 84 -0.88 -10.65 -3.33
C PHE A 84 -1.21 -12.12 -3.05
N LEU A 85 -2.40 -12.57 -3.47
CA LEU A 85 -2.86 -13.93 -3.18
C LEU A 85 -1.99 -15.01 -3.86
N ASP A 86 -1.42 -14.72 -5.01
CA ASP A 86 -0.50 -15.61 -5.75
C ASP A 86 0.91 -15.71 -5.13
N GLY A 87 1.16 -15.01 -4.02
CA GLY A 87 2.39 -15.10 -3.25
C GLY A 87 3.47 -14.11 -3.64
N THR A 88 3.32 -13.35 -4.72
CA THR A 88 4.26 -12.25 -5.00
C THR A 88 3.94 -11.04 -4.13
N MET A 89 4.90 -10.10 -4.04
CA MET A 89 4.75 -8.92 -3.21
C MET A 89 5.28 -7.66 -3.90
N TYR A 90 4.91 -6.51 -3.37
CA TYR A 90 5.48 -5.21 -3.70
C TYR A 90 5.99 -4.58 -2.40
N LYS A 91 7.19 -3.98 -2.44
CA LYS A 91 7.78 -3.29 -1.29
C LYS A 91 8.35 -1.95 -1.73
N LYS A 92 8.12 -0.91 -0.94
CA LYS A 92 8.69 0.42 -1.13
C LYS A 92 9.06 1.02 0.22
N MET A 93 10.25 1.60 0.30
CA MET A 93 10.70 2.35 1.48
C MET A 93 10.38 3.84 1.30
N ASP A 94 10.10 4.54 2.40
CA ASP A 94 9.81 5.99 2.37
C ASP A 94 10.94 6.82 1.72
N THR A 95 12.17 6.30 1.76
CA THR A 95 13.38 6.96 1.23
C THR A 95 13.59 6.77 -0.26
N GLU A 96 12.89 5.83 -0.91
CA GLU A 96 13.17 5.43 -2.29
C GLU A 96 12.48 6.30 -3.35
N ASP A 97 11.65 7.28 -2.94
CA ASP A 97 11.12 8.30 -3.84
C ASP A 97 10.59 9.52 -3.04
N PRO A 98 11.24 10.70 -3.10
CA PRO A 98 10.76 11.89 -2.39
C PRO A 98 9.52 12.52 -3.02
N VAL A 99 9.16 12.13 -4.25
CA VAL A 99 8.01 12.66 -5.00
C VAL A 99 6.81 11.75 -4.83
N ASN A 100 6.99 10.42 -4.88
CA ASN A 100 5.93 9.42 -4.75
C ASN A 100 6.39 8.22 -3.89
N PRO A 101 6.46 8.38 -2.55
CA PRO A 101 6.77 7.25 -1.66
C PRO A 101 5.75 6.10 -1.83
N VAL A 102 4.53 6.41 -2.26
CA VAL A 102 3.50 5.46 -2.72
C VAL A 102 3.32 5.59 -4.24
N CYS A 103 3.45 4.48 -4.97
CA CYS A 103 2.94 4.37 -6.33
C CYS A 103 1.43 4.66 -6.36
N TRP A 104 0.96 5.41 -7.37
CA TRP A 104 -0.46 5.73 -7.52
C TRP A 104 -1.28 4.43 -7.57
N TYR A 105 -2.46 4.41 -6.97
CA TYR A 105 -3.21 3.17 -6.78
C TYR A 105 -4.68 3.31 -7.16
N SER A 106 -5.27 2.20 -7.58
CA SER A 106 -6.72 2.06 -7.65
C SER A 106 -7.14 0.76 -6.98
N PHE A 107 -8.30 0.80 -6.35
CA PHE A 107 -8.94 -0.36 -5.76
C PHE A 107 -10.21 -0.68 -6.53
N LEU A 108 -10.41 -1.95 -6.83
CA LEU A 108 -11.62 -2.48 -7.41
C LEU A 108 -12.26 -3.44 -6.41
N ASP A 109 -13.54 -3.19 -6.12
CA ASP A 109 -14.35 -4.10 -5.32
C ASP A 109 -14.77 -5.33 -6.12
N LEU A 110 -14.83 -6.48 -5.43
CA LEU A 110 -15.61 -7.62 -5.86
C LEU A 110 -16.72 -7.84 -4.85
N VAL A 111 -17.94 -7.41 -5.20
CA VAL A 111 -19.16 -7.82 -4.50
C VAL A 111 -19.34 -9.32 -4.70
N PRO A 112 -19.31 -10.15 -3.64
CA PRO A 112 -19.51 -11.59 -3.79
C PRO A 112 -20.92 -11.89 -4.31
N LEU A 113 -21.03 -12.76 -5.32
CA LEU A 113 -22.33 -13.29 -5.74
C LEU A 113 -22.87 -14.20 -4.63
N ALA A 114 -23.82 -13.70 -3.84
CA ALA A 114 -24.51 -14.49 -2.84
C ALA A 114 -25.72 -15.19 -3.47
N VAL A 115 -25.62 -16.49 -3.75
CA VAL A 115 -26.77 -17.32 -4.09
C VAL A 115 -27.44 -17.75 -2.78
N LYS A 116 -28.65 -17.25 -2.50
CA LYS A 116 -29.44 -17.65 -1.34
C LYS A 116 -30.59 -18.55 -1.78
N PRO A 117 -30.89 -19.66 -1.08
CA PRO A 117 -32.14 -20.38 -1.31
C PRO A 117 -33.32 -19.47 -0.93
N LEU A 118 -34.42 -19.57 -1.67
CA LEU A 118 -35.71 -19.04 -1.23
C LEU A 118 -36.10 -19.80 0.06
N THR A 119 -36.18 -19.08 1.18
CA THR A 119 -36.83 -19.56 2.41
C THR A 119 -38.23 -19.02 2.49
#